data_AF-A0A4Z0Q050-F1
#
_entry.id   AF-A0A4Z0Q050-F1
#
_cell.length_a   1.000
_cell.length_b   1.000
_cell.length_c   1.000
_cell.angle_alpha   90.00
_cell.angle_beta   90.00
_cell.angle_gamma   90.00
#
_symmetry.space_group_name_H-M   'P 1'
#
loop_
_entity.id
_entity.type
_entity.pdbx_description
1 polymer ?
#
loop_
_entity_poly.entity_id
_entity_poly.type
_entity_poly.pdbx_seq_one_letter_code
_entity_poly.pdbx_strand_id
1 'polypeptide(L)'
;MSQKEFTAYVISHLLKRFPQFRKVGTSASDDTSTIACPSSHANLMLWVSTENREITVGLTGNTAAADWHTHMSQVGAATPDEEMQAAVQLLSGILTDQEVIVYSSLLGYFLPADIADIYDYQQPAEIISVFRWSDL
;
A
#
# COMPACT_ATOMS: atom_id res chain seq x y z
N MET A 1 -11.28 21.01 4.48
CA MET A 1 -11.19 19.88 5.42
C MET A 1 -9.88 20.01 6.19
N SER A 2 -9.94 19.92 7.52
CA SER A 2 -8.79 19.79 8.42
C SER A 2 -8.15 18.39 8.32
N GLN A 3 -6.93 18.25 8.84
CA GLN A 3 -6.24 16.94 8.90
C GLN A 3 -7.08 15.89 9.65
N LYS A 4 -7.66 16.27 10.79
CA LYS A 4 -8.52 15.40 11.59
C LYS A 4 -9.76 14.92 10.83
N GLU A 5 -10.46 15.85 10.18
CA GLU A 5 -11.66 15.53 9.39
C GLU A 5 -11.31 14.62 8.21
N PHE A 6 -10.15 14.85 7.58
CA PHE A 6 -9.64 14.01 6.49
C PHE A 6 -9.33 12.60 6.97
N THR A 7 -8.56 12.46 8.04
CA THR A 7 -8.26 11.15 8.63
C THR A 7 -9.54 10.41 9.01
N ALA A 8 -10.49 11.08 9.67
CA ALA A 8 -11.77 10.45 10.06
C ALA A 8 -12.59 10.02 8.83
N TYR A 9 -12.65 10.87 7.80
CA TYR A 9 -13.28 10.55 6.52
C TYR A 9 -12.65 9.29 5.92
N VAL A 10 -11.33 9.27 5.77
CA VAL A 10 -10.58 8.20 5.10
C VAL A 10 -10.72 6.87 5.84
N ILE A 11 -10.41 6.86 7.14
CA ILE A 11 -10.47 5.64 7.97
C ILE A 11 -11.88 5.07 8.00
N SER A 12 -12.91 5.91 8.12
CA SER A 12 -14.29 5.42 8.15
C SER A 12 -14.72 4.74 6.84
N HIS A 13 -14.24 5.20 5.69
CA HIS A 13 -14.52 4.61 4.38
C HIS A 13 -13.73 3.31 4.18
N LEU A 14 -12.43 3.32 4.48
CA LEU A 14 -11.59 2.13 4.34
C LEU A 14 -12.06 1.00 5.26
N LEU A 15 -12.41 1.28 6.52
CA LEU A 15 -12.88 0.25 7.45
C LEU A 15 -14.31 -0.24 7.19
N LYS A 16 -15.08 0.45 6.33
CA LYS A 16 -16.36 -0.06 5.80
C LYS A 16 -16.12 -1.01 4.63
N ARG A 17 -15.18 -0.67 3.73
CA ARG A 17 -14.88 -1.44 2.52
C ARG A 17 -13.99 -2.65 2.79
N PHE A 18 -13.02 -2.51 3.68
CA PHE A 18 -12.01 -3.51 4.03
C PHE A 18 -11.96 -3.74 5.55
N PRO A 19 -12.93 -4.50 6.12
CA PRO A 19 -13.01 -4.71 7.56
C PRO A 19 -11.78 -5.39 8.19
N GLN A 20 -10.95 -6.08 7.40
CA GLN A 20 -9.73 -6.74 7.85
C GLN A 20 -8.70 -5.78 8.47
N PHE A 21 -8.67 -4.52 8.04
CA PHE A 21 -7.79 -3.49 8.63
C PHE A 21 -8.17 -3.12 10.06
N ARG A 22 -9.37 -3.49 10.55
CA ARG A 22 -9.74 -3.24 11.96
C ARG A 22 -8.96 -4.08 12.95
N LYS A 23 -8.44 -5.24 12.52
CA LYS A 23 -7.79 -6.22 13.41
C LYS A 23 -6.34 -5.88 13.71
N VAL A 24 -5.78 -4.90 13.02
CA VAL A 24 -4.34 -4.64 12.96
C VAL A 24 -4.22 -3.14 13.20
N GLY A 25 -3.69 -2.78 14.37
CA GLY A 25 -3.98 -1.54 15.06
C GLY A 25 -3.84 -0.26 14.23
N THR A 26 -4.69 0.72 14.56
CA THR A 26 -4.51 2.11 14.17
C THR A 26 -3.42 2.72 15.05
N SER A 27 -2.28 3.13 14.47
CA SER A 27 -1.47 4.16 15.13
C SER A 27 -2.13 5.50 14.81
N ALA A 28 -2.46 6.24 15.85
CA ALA A 28 -2.96 7.60 15.72
C ALA A 28 -1.99 8.52 16.46
N SER A 29 -1.36 9.44 15.74
CA SER A 29 -0.87 10.68 16.33
C SER A 29 -1.94 11.76 16.07
N ASP A 30 -1.91 12.85 16.83
CA ASP A 30 -3.07 13.70 17.17
C ASP A 30 -4.10 14.00 16.05
N ASP A 31 -3.73 14.01 14.76
CA ASP A 31 -4.67 14.13 13.64
C ASP A 31 -4.42 13.18 12.45
N THR A 32 -3.41 12.31 12.46
CA THR A 32 -3.12 11.35 11.36
C THR A 32 -3.38 9.91 11.79
N SER A 33 -3.50 8.99 10.84
CA SER A 33 -3.58 7.58 11.16
C SER A 33 -2.89 6.72 10.12
N THR A 34 -2.26 5.65 10.61
CA THR A 34 -1.84 4.52 9.77
C THR A 34 -2.66 3.29 10.16
N ILE A 35 -3.27 2.67 9.16
CA ILE A 35 -3.86 1.32 9.27
C ILE A 35 -2.99 0.35 8.49
N ALA A 36 -2.76 -0.83 9.04
CA ALA A 36 -1.94 -1.85 8.41
C ALA A 36 -2.72 -3.17 8.29
N CYS A 37 -2.28 -4.06 7.41
CA CYS A 37 -2.78 -5.41 7.25
C CYS A 37 -1.58 -6.29 6.88
N PRO A 38 -1.16 -7.24 7.73
CA PRO A 38 -0.11 -8.16 7.36
C PRO A 38 -0.63 -9.15 6.31
N SER A 39 0.28 -9.66 5.50
CA SER A 39 0.06 -10.83 4.66
C SER A 39 -0.19 -12.07 5.54
N SER A 40 -0.69 -13.15 4.95
CA SER A 40 -1.11 -14.35 5.70
C SER A 40 0.06 -15.04 6.40
N HIS A 41 1.25 -15.01 5.80
CA HIS A 41 2.49 -15.51 6.40
C HIS A 41 3.30 -14.41 7.12
N ALA A 42 2.74 -13.21 7.26
CA ALA A 42 3.35 -12.05 7.93
C ALA A 42 4.73 -11.65 7.39
N ASN A 43 5.00 -11.90 6.10
CA ASN A 43 6.25 -11.53 5.43
C ASN A 43 6.21 -10.11 4.85
N LEU A 44 5.01 -9.59 4.62
CA LEU A 44 4.75 -8.28 4.05
C LEU A 44 3.61 -7.60 4.78
N MET A 45 3.71 -6.28 4.97
CA MET A 45 2.68 -5.46 5.58
C MET A 45 2.18 -4.43 4.58
N LEU A 46 0.89 -4.50 4.24
CA LEU A 46 0.19 -3.48 3.47
C LEU A 46 -0.34 -2.43 4.43
N TRP A 47 -0.07 -1.16 4.18
CA TRP A 47 -0.54 -0.07 5.04
C TRP A 47 -1.09 1.11 4.26
N VAL A 48 -1.91 1.91 4.94
CA VAL A 48 -2.46 3.16 4.45
C VAL A 48 -2.24 4.24 5.50
N SER A 49 -1.65 5.37 5.10
CA SER A 49 -1.45 6.57 5.92
C SER A 49 -2.29 7.74 5.42
N THR A 50 -2.63 8.67 6.30
CA THR A 50 -3.44 9.87 6.01
C THR A 50 -2.71 11.19 6.22
N GLU A 51 -1.38 11.16 6.34
CA GLU A 51 -0.57 12.34 6.66
C GLU A 51 -0.70 13.47 5.61
N ASN A 52 -0.59 14.73 6.04
CA ASN A 52 -0.64 15.92 5.18
C ASN A 52 -1.92 16.10 4.33
N ARG A 53 -3.04 15.49 4.75
CA ARG A 53 -4.32 15.43 4.04
C ARG A 53 -4.21 14.72 2.69
N GLU A 54 -3.41 13.67 2.67
CA GLU A 54 -3.17 12.84 1.51
C GLU A 54 -3.26 11.37 1.91
N ILE A 55 -3.77 10.53 1.00
CA ILE A 55 -3.76 9.08 1.18
C ILE A 55 -2.47 8.51 0.59
N THR A 56 -1.69 7.81 1.41
CA THR A 56 -0.51 7.06 0.98
C THR A 56 -0.75 5.58 1.21
N VAL A 57 -0.50 4.74 0.20
CA VAL A 57 -0.54 3.28 0.31
C VAL A 57 0.88 2.75 0.21
N GLY A 58 1.26 1.81 1.08
CA GLY A 58 2.61 1.25 1.06
C GLY A 58 2.71 -0.21 1.47
N LEU A 59 3.86 -0.79 1.16
CA LEU A 59 4.28 -2.16 1.41
C LEU A 59 5.59 -2.14 2.19
N THR A 60 5.58 -2.73 3.39
CA THR A 60 6.76 -2.85 4.25
C THR A 60 7.06 -4.32 4.48
N GLY A 61 8.24 -4.78 4.04
CA GLY A 61 8.70 -6.14 4.27
C GLY A 61 9.38 -6.30 5.64
N ASN A 62 9.66 -7.54 6.04
CA ASN A 62 10.42 -7.82 7.28
C ASN A 62 11.94 -7.56 7.16
N THR A 63 12.43 -7.25 5.96
CA THR A 63 13.84 -6.98 5.68
C THR A 63 14.13 -5.49 5.74
N ALA A 64 15.37 -5.10 6.06
CA ALA A 64 15.82 -3.70 6.10
C ALA A 64 15.85 -2.96 4.72
N ALA A 65 15.24 -3.55 3.69
CA ALA A 65 15.10 -2.94 2.37
C ALA A 65 14.03 -1.83 2.41
N ALA A 66 14.05 -0.95 1.42
CA ALA A 66 13.18 0.22 1.37
C ALA A 66 11.69 -0.17 1.32
N ASP A 67 10.87 0.60 2.05
CA ASP A 67 9.42 0.51 2.00
C ASP A 67 8.91 1.17 0.73
N TRP A 68 8.27 0.39 -0.15
CA TRP A 68 7.56 0.96 -1.28
C TRP A 68 6.30 1.65 -0.80
N HIS A 69 6.05 2.84 -1.34
CA HIS A 69 4.80 3.55 -1.11
C HIS A 69 4.49 4.45 -2.29
N THR A 70 3.22 4.78 -2.45
CA THR A 70 2.76 5.75 -3.43
C THR A 70 1.67 6.62 -2.84
N HIS A 71 1.71 7.89 -3.21
CA HIS A 71 0.73 8.88 -2.82
C HIS A 71 -0.40 8.86 -3.84
N MET A 72 -1.66 8.84 -3.41
CA MET A 72 -2.78 8.76 -4.35
C MET A 72 -2.87 9.98 -5.27
N SER A 73 -2.29 11.12 -4.88
CA SER A 73 -2.13 12.28 -5.76
C SER A 73 -1.25 12.00 -6.98
N GLN A 74 -0.25 11.12 -6.86
CA GLN A 74 0.69 10.77 -7.94
C GLN A 74 0.05 9.89 -9.02
N VAL A 75 -1.07 9.23 -8.71
CA VAL A 75 -1.85 8.46 -9.69
C VAL A 75 -2.94 9.29 -10.37
N GLY A 76 -2.91 10.62 -10.21
CA GLY A 76 -3.79 11.57 -10.90
C GLY A 76 -5.04 11.97 -10.13
N ALA A 77 -5.19 11.57 -8.86
CA ALA A 77 -6.25 12.07 -8.00
C ALA A 77 -5.96 13.49 -7.50
N ALA A 78 -6.93 14.40 -7.56
CA ALA A 78 -6.77 15.79 -7.15
C ALA A 78 -7.66 16.18 -5.95
N THR A 79 -8.61 15.31 -5.60
CA THR A 79 -9.56 15.54 -4.50
C THR A 79 -9.56 14.38 -3.50
N PRO A 80 -9.97 14.60 -2.24
CA PRO A 80 -10.08 13.50 -1.26
C PRO A 80 -10.94 12.32 -1.72
N ASP A 81 -11.98 12.57 -2.51
CA ASP A 81 -12.86 11.53 -3.04
C ASP A 81 -12.18 10.72 -4.15
N GLU A 82 -11.44 11.39 -5.05
CA GLU A 82 -10.64 10.73 -6.07
C GLU A 82 -9.48 9.93 -5.45
N GLU A 83 -8.82 10.48 -4.43
CA GLU A 83 -7.76 9.75 -3.72
C GLU A 83 -8.32 8.52 -3.03
N MET A 84 -9.49 8.64 -2.41
CA MET A 84 -10.19 7.51 -1.80
C MET A 84 -10.55 6.45 -2.83
N GLN A 85 -11.06 6.85 -4.00
CA GLN A 85 -11.39 5.92 -5.09
C GLN A 85 -10.14 5.20 -5.60
N ALA A 86 -9.04 5.94 -5.83
CA ALA A 86 -7.76 5.38 -6.25
C ALA A 86 -7.20 4.39 -5.22
N ALA A 87 -7.21 4.75 -3.94
CA ALA A 87 -6.79 3.87 -2.85
C ALA A 87 -7.63 2.60 -2.80
N VAL A 88 -8.96 2.72 -2.89
CA VAL A 88 -9.86 1.57 -2.87
C VAL A 88 -9.62 0.64 -4.07
N GLN A 89 -9.38 1.21 -5.26
CA GLN A 89 -9.08 0.42 -6.45
C GLN A 89 -7.76 -0.33 -6.29
N LEU A 90 -6.69 0.36 -5.88
CA LEU A 90 -5.37 -0.24 -5.66
C LEU A 90 -5.41 -1.33 -4.59
N LEU A 91 -6.00 -1.03 -3.42
CA LEU A 91 -6.12 -2.00 -2.33
C LEU A 91 -6.95 -3.21 -2.75
N SER A 92 -8.03 -3.01 -3.50
CA SER A 92 -8.84 -4.11 -4.02
C SER A 92 -8.02 -4.97 -4.98
N GLY A 93 -7.24 -4.34 -5.87
CA GLY A 93 -6.37 -5.04 -6.82
C GLY A 93 -5.33 -5.90 -6.11
N ILE A 94 -4.66 -5.36 -5.09
CA ILE A 94 -3.70 -6.09 -4.25
C ILE A 94 -4.40 -7.27 -3.55
N LEU A 95 -5.47 -6.98 -2.80
CA LEU A 95 -6.13 -7.96 -1.93
C LEU A 95 -6.91 -9.06 -2.67
N THR A 96 -7.14 -8.88 -3.98
CA THR A 96 -7.82 -9.86 -4.85
C THR A 96 -6.89 -10.46 -5.90
N ASP A 97 -5.58 -10.30 -5.71
CA ASP A 97 -4.54 -10.86 -6.58
C ASP A 97 -4.62 -10.40 -8.04
N GLN A 98 -5.20 -9.22 -8.30
CA GLN A 98 -5.15 -8.59 -9.62
C GLN A 98 -3.83 -7.86 -9.83
N GLU A 99 -3.32 -7.19 -8.78
CA GLU A 99 -1.96 -6.64 -8.76
C GLU A 99 -0.94 -7.75 -8.49
N VAL A 100 0.26 -7.58 -9.03
CA VAL A 100 1.42 -8.41 -8.66
C VAL A 100 2.33 -7.63 -7.72
N ILE A 101 2.94 -8.35 -6.80
CA ILE A 101 3.93 -7.79 -5.87
C ILE A 101 5.27 -8.38 -6.26
N VAL A 102 6.27 -7.51 -6.46
CA VAL A 102 7.63 -7.93 -6.82
C VAL A 102 8.52 -7.73 -5.63
N TYR A 103 9.34 -8.72 -5.32
CA TYR A 103 10.49 -8.58 -4.44
C TYR A 103 11.76 -8.53 -5.26
N SER A 104 12.54 -7.48 -5.06
CA SER A 104 13.93 -7.37 -5.48
C SER A 104 14.84 -7.49 -4.27
N SER A 105 15.90 -8.29 -4.37
CA SER A 105 16.94 -8.34 -3.32
C SER A 105 17.70 -7.02 -3.14
N LEU A 106 17.58 -6.08 -4.09
CA LEU A 106 18.20 -4.75 -4.03
C LEU A 106 17.22 -3.65 -3.60
N LEU A 107 15.97 -3.71 -4.07
CA LEU A 107 14.98 -2.64 -3.89
C LEU A 107 13.90 -2.96 -2.84
N GLY A 108 13.78 -4.22 -2.41
CA GLY A 108 12.70 -4.66 -1.54
C GLY A 108 11.41 -4.95 -2.32
N TYR A 109 10.27 -4.83 -1.65
CA TYR A 109 8.96 -5.09 -2.25
C TYR A 109 8.42 -3.86 -2.97
N PHE A 110 7.83 -4.01 -4.15
CA PHE A 110 7.18 -2.93 -4.89
C PHE A 110 6.07 -3.45 -5.82
N LEU A 111 5.25 -2.53 -6.32
CA LEU A 111 4.29 -2.81 -7.39
C LEU A 111 4.85 -2.31 -8.72
N PRO A 112 5.04 -3.18 -9.74
CA PRO A 112 5.51 -2.79 -11.05
C PRO A 112 4.39 -2.12 -11.86
N ALA A 113 4.75 -1.18 -12.74
CA ALA A 113 3.79 -0.64 -13.71
C ALA A 113 3.48 -1.66 -14.84
N ASP A 114 4.51 -2.39 -15.26
CA ASP A 114 4.41 -3.54 -16.16
C ASP A 114 5.36 -4.64 -15.66
N ILE A 115 4.90 -5.89 -15.70
CA ILE A 115 5.70 -7.06 -15.34
C ILE A 115 6.86 -7.27 -16.32
N ALA A 116 6.64 -6.96 -17.59
CA ALA A 116 7.66 -7.12 -18.63
C ALA A 116 8.91 -6.28 -18.31
N ASP A 117 8.69 -5.05 -17.82
CA ASP A 117 9.75 -4.08 -17.54
C ASP A 117 10.67 -4.51 -16.38
N ILE A 118 10.23 -5.41 -15.49
CA ILE A 118 11.01 -5.82 -14.32
C ILE A 118 12.33 -6.48 -14.76
N TYR A 119 12.26 -7.32 -15.79
CA TYR A 119 13.40 -8.13 -16.22
C TYR A 119 14.36 -7.36 -17.13
N ASP A 120 13.91 -6.26 -17.74
CA ASP A 120 14.71 -5.44 -18.65
C ASP A 120 15.85 -4.70 -17.93
N TYR A 121 15.68 -4.42 -16.64
CA TYR A 121 16.65 -3.67 -15.82
C TYR A 121 17.30 -4.50 -14.70
N GLN A 122 16.99 -5.79 -14.63
CA GLN A 122 17.49 -6.68 -13.58
C GLN A 122 19.02 -6.74 -13.61
N GLN A 123 19.64 -6.50 -12.46
CA GLN A 123 21.10 -6.63 -12.33
C GLN A 123 21.52 -8.11 -12.29
N PRO A 124 22.71 -8.49 -12.80
CA PRO A 124 23.10 -9.91 -12.93
C PRO A 124 23.07 -10.74 -11.64
N ALA A 125 23.17 -10.10 -10.46
CA ALA A 125 23.13 -10.77 -9.15
C ALA A 125 21.84 -10.47 -8.37
N GLU A 126 20.90 -9.72 -8.94
CA GLU A 126 19.64 -9.37 -8.30
C GLU A 126 18.69 -10.56 -8.37
N ILE A 127 18.11 -10.92 -7.23
CA ILE A 127 17.06 -11.93 -7.14
C ILE A 127 15.72 -11.20 -7.26
N ILE A 128 14.95 -11.56 -8.29
CA ILE A 128 13.58 -11.10 -8.49
C ILE A 128 12.63 -12.26 -8.21
N SER A 129 11.65 -12.03 -7.35
CA SER A 129 10.52 -12.93 -7.11
C SER A 129 9.21 -12.18 -7.32
N VAL A 130 8.22 -12.85 -7.89
CA VAL A 130 6.89 -12.28 -8.17
C VAL A 130 5.86 -13.06 -7.36
N PHE A 131 4.97 -12.33 -6.69
CA PHE A 131 3.97 -12.87 -5.79
C PHE A 131 2.60 -12.27 -6.08
N ARG A 132 1.56 -13.02 -5.72
CA ARG A 132 0.24 -12.47 -5.42
C ARG A 132 0.09 -12.27 -3.91
N TRP A 133 -0.87 -11.45 -3.48
CA TRP A 133 -1.08 -11.19 -2.05
C TRP A 133 -1.43 -12.48 -1.29
N SER A 134 -2.22 -13.37 -1.92
CA SER A 134 -2.56 -14.69 -1.36
C SER A 134 -1.37 -15.61 -1.12
N ASP A 135 -0.24 -15.38 -1.80
CA ASP A 135 0.96 -16.22 -1.69
C ASP A 135 1.84 -15.82 -0.49
N LEU A 136 1.58 -14.64 0.09
CA LEU A 136 2.42 -13.97 1.10
C LEU A 136 1.91 -14.10 2.53
#